data_AF-A9DQ33-F1
#
_entry.id   AF-A9DQ33-F1
#
_cell.length_a   1.000
_cell.length_b   1.000
_cell.length_c   1.000
_cell.angle_alpha   90.00
_cell.angle_beta   90.00
_cell.angle_gamma   90.00
#
_symmetry.space_group_name_H-M   'P 1'
#
loop_
_entity.id
_entity.type
_entity.pdbx_description
1 polymer ?
#
loop_
_entity_poly.entity_id
_entity_poly.type
_entity_poly.pdbx_seq_one_letter_code
_entity_poly.pdbx_strand_id
1 'polypeptide(L)'
;MEIISKQQIKEVLITFIVIIVLIIIGFFILKNHAEKEGRELMSPMDEVSRIQTTDGITDCEGRTEREAANLITLNNIIQNHKQQHEITFLKLYMYQYVSMKFFIIFSILSALTVFVITHSGWQHTSSYVKTLFLIFTAITSFFGLSLSTFDQKDGIHRNGQAFINYDNLQKQLVNYCATGTDIEGDSISFTKLYSGVMKKSAELHDFYLNFDKKNIDTKNLFDYKKKDQE
;
A
#
# COMPACT_ATOMS: atom_id res chain seq x y z
N MET A 1 -36.34 -30.09 -19.07
CA MET A 1 -36.23 -28.78 -18.39
C MET A 1 -36.41 -29.07 -16.91
N GLU A 2 -35.33 -29.18 -16.14
CA GLU A 2 -35.40 -29.47 -14.70
C GLU A 2 -36.05 -28.29 -13.99
N ILE A 3 -37.15 -28.55 -13.28
CA ILE A 3 -37.81 -27.55 -12.44
C ILE A 3 -36.92 -27.36 -11.21
N ILE A 4 -36.21 -26.23 -11.16
CA ILE A 4 -35.40 -25.86 -10.00
C ILE A 4 -36.34 -25.80 -8.79
N SER A 5 -36.10 -26.64 -7.80
CA SER A 5 -36.94 -26.68 -6.61
C SER A 5 -36.69 -25.45 -5.74
N LYS A 6 -37.71 -24.96 -5.02
CA LYS A 6 -37.55 -23.89 -4.02
C LYS A 6 -36.43 -24.20 -3.01
N GLN A 7 -36.20 -25.48 -2.74
CA GLN A 7 -35.16 -25.95 -1.84
C GLN A 7 -33.75 -25.75 -2.42
N GLN A 8 -33.54 -26.05 -3.70
CA GLN A 8 -32.27 -25.81 -4.39
C GLN A 8 -31.91 -24.32 -4.41
N ILE A 9 -32.89 -23.43 -4.62
CA ILE A 9 -32.67 -21.98 -4.57
C ILE A 9 -32.23 -21.55 -3.18
N LYS A 10 -32.86 -22.07 -2.12
CA LYS A 10 -32.51 -21.76 -0.73
C LYS A 10 -31.09 -22.23 -0.40
N GLU A 11 -30.70 -23.42 -0.83
CA GLU A 11 -29.36 -23.98 -0.61
C GLU A 11 -28.27 -23.15 -1.32
N VAL A 12 -28.53 -22.72 -2.56
CA VAL A 12 -27.62 -21.83 -3.31
C VAL A 12 -27.46 -20.49 -2.59
N LEU A 13 -28.58 -19.91 -2.12
CA LEU A 13 -28.56 -18.60 -1.45
C LEU A 13 -27.84 -18.66 -0.10
N ILE A 14 -28.06 -19.72 0.69
CA ILE A 14 -27.31 -19.97 1.92
C ILE A 14 -25.82 -20.12 1.63
N THR A 15 -25.45 -20.91 0.61
CA THR A 15 -24.05 -21.10 0.21
C THR A 15 -23.40 -19.77 -0.17
N PHE A 16 -24.09 -18.92 -0.92
CA PHE A 16 -23.59 -17.61 -1.33
C PHE A 16 -23.34 -16.70 -0.11
N ILE A 17 -24.27 -16.67 0.85
CA ILE A 17 -24.10 -15.91 2.10
C ILE A 17 -22.90 -16.44 2.89
N VAL A 18 -22.75 -17.76 3.00
CA VAL A 18 -21.61 -18.38 3.69
C VAL A 18 -20.29 -18.00 3.02
N ILE A 19 -20.22 -18.02 1.69
CA ILE A 19 -19.02 -17.58 0.94
C ILE A 19 -18.69 -16.12 1.26
N ILE A 20 -19.68 -15.22 1.27
CA ILE A 20 -19.46 -13.81 1.62
C ILE A 20 -18.91 -13.68 3.04
N VAL A 21 -19.51 -14.37 4.01
CA VAL A 21 -19.05 -14.34 5.40
C VAL A 21 -17.61 -14.85 5.52
N LEU A 22 -17.26 -15.93 4.83
CA LEU A 22 -15.89 -16.46 4.80
C LEU A 22 -14.90 -15.49 4.16
N ILE A 23 -15.29 -14.78 3.09
CA ILE A 23 -14.46 -13.73 2.47
C ILE A 23 -14.22 -12.60 3.46
N ILE A 24 -15.26 -12.14 4.18
CA ILE A 24 -15.11 -11.06 5.16
C ILE A 24 -14.16 -11.49 6.29
N ILE A 25 -14.36 -12.69 6.85
CA ILE A 25 -13.49 -13.22 7.90
C ILE A 25 -12.05 -13.37 7.40
N GLY A 26 -11.88 -13.98 6.23
CA GLY A 26 -10.57 -14.16 5.59
C GLY A 26 -9.89 -12.81 5.32
N PHE A 27 -10.66 -11.79 4.92
CA PHE A 27 -10.15 -10.45 4.67
C PHE A 27 -9.53 -9.86 5.94
N PHE A 28 -10.23 -9.93 7.07
CA PHE A 28 -9.70 -9.44 8.35
C PHE A 28 -8.46 -10.21 8.81
N ILE A 29 -8.45 -11.53 8.68
CA ILE A 29 -7.30 -12.37 9.06
C ILE A 29 -6.07 -12.02 8.20
N LEU A 30 -6.24 -12.03 6.87
CA LEU A 30 -5.16 -11.74 5.93
C LEU A 30 -4.67 -10.29 6.07
N LYS A 31 -5.59 -9.35 6.30
CA LYS A 31 -5.26 -7.95 6.57
C LYS A 31 -4.36 -7.82 7.80
N ASN A 32 -4.76 -8.41 8.93
CA ASN A 32 -3.98 -8.30 10.17
C ASN A 32 -2.60 -8.96 10.03
N HIS A 33 -2.54 -10.09 9.33
CA HIS A 33 -1.28 -10.76 9.05
C HIS A 33 -0.37 -9.93 8.12
N ALA A 34 -0.92 -9.36 7.05
CA ALA A 34 -0.17 -8.50 6.13
C ALA A 34 0.31 -7.20 6.80
N GLU A 35 -0.49 -6.62 7.70
CA GLU A 35 -0.05 -5.46 8.50
C GLU A 35 1.14 -5.83 9.39
N LYS A 36 1.09 -6.99 10.06
CA LYS A 36 2.20 -7.46 10.89
C LYS A 36 3.47 -7.68 10.07
N GLU A 37 3.39 -8.42 8.98
CA GLU A 37 4.55 -8.65 8.09
C GLU A 37 5.09 -7.33 7.50
N GLY A 38 4.20 -6.44 7.06
CA GLY A 38 4.59 -5.14 6.51
C GLY A 38 5.33 -4.27 7.52
N ARG A 39 4.90 -4.27 8.80
CA ARG A 39 5.60 -3.58 9.89
C ARG A 39 6.92 -4.25 10.25
N GLU A 40 6.96 -5.58 10.29
CA GLU A 40 8.22 -6.30 10.53
C GLU A 40 9.27 -5.98 9.46
N LEU A 41 8.86 -5.80 8.20
CA LEU A 41 9.76 -5.39 7.12
C LEU A 41 10.34 -3.98 7.32
N MET A 42 9.55 -3.05 7.88
CA MET A 42 9.96 -1.65 8.11
C MET A 42 10.65 -1.44 9.47
N SER A 43 10.45 -2.35 10.42
CA SER A 43 10.93 -2.25 11.81
C SER A 43 12.42 -1.91 11.97
N PRO A 44 13.37 -2.54 11.24
CA PRO A 44 14.79 -2.18 11.35
C PRO A 44 15.07 -0.72 11.00
N MET A 45 14.27 -0.16 10.10
CA MET A 45 14.42 1.22 9.66
C MET A 45 13.72 2.21 10.59
N ASP A 46 12.60 1.81 11.19
CA ASP A 46 11.91 2.60 12.21
C ASP A 46 12.75 2.78 13.48
N GLU A 47 13.48 1.73 13.89
CA GLU A 47 14.36 1.80 15.06
C GLU A 47 15.47 2.84 14.87
N VAL A 48 16.10 2.85 13.69
CA VAL A 48 17.11 3.85 13.30
C VAL A 48 16.49 5.26 13.23
N SER A 49 15.27 5.38 12.72
CA SER A 49 14.53 6.65 12.68
C SER A 49 14.29 7.24 14.07
N ARG A 50 13.92 6.39 15.03
CA ARG A 50 13.58 6.84 16.39
C ARG A 50 14.79 7.49 17.06
N ILE A 51 15.96 6.88 16.90
CA ILE A 51 17.24 7.42 17.42
C ILE A 51 17.50 8.80 16.80
N GLN A 52 17.35 8.93 15.48
CA GLN A 52 17.60 10.20 14.78
C GLN A 52 16.60 11.30 15.12
N THR A 53 15.37 10.94 15.45
CA THR A 53 14.29 11.90 15.75
C THR A 53 14.33 12.38 17.20
N THR A 54 14.59 11.46 18.14
CA THR A 54 14.52 11.74 19.59
C THR A 54 15.86 12.24 20.13
N ASP A 55 16.95 11.62 19.66
CA ASP A 55 18.27 11.75 20.30
C ASP A 55 19.33 12.30 19.33
N GLY A 56 19.01 12.42 18.03
CA GLY A 56 20.00 12.70 16.99
C GLY A 56 20.29 14.18 16.71
N ILE A 57 19.38 15.09 17.06
CA ILE A 57 19.57 16.54 16.89
C ILE A 57 19.49 17.21 18.26
N THR A 58 20.42 16.84 19.12
CA THR A 58 20.68 17.45 20.42
C THR A 58 22.11 17.94 20.44
N ASP A 59 22.38 19.02 21.19
CA ASP A 59 23.73 19.53 21.46
C ASP A 59 24.61 19.72 20.20
N CYS A 60 24.06 20.33 19.14
CA CYS A 60 24.78 20.50 17.88
C CYS A 60 26.08 21.30 18.06
N GLU A 61 27.23 20.63 17.89
CA GLU A 61 28.53 21.19 18.25
C GLU A 61 28.92 22.36 17.33
N GLY A 62 29.32 23.46 17.94
CA GLY A 62 29.76 24.66 17.22
C GLY A 62 28.68 25.30 16.34
N ARG A 63 27.39 25.04 16.59
CA ARG A 63 26.25 25.68 15.89
C ARG A 63 25.60 26.74 16.78
N THR A 64 25.01 27.75 16.17
CA THR A 64 24.20 28.73 16.90
C THR A 64 22.87 28.11 17.34
N GLU A 65 22.27 28.62 18.42
CA GLU A 65 20.94 28.19 18.89
C GLU A 65 19.89 28.26 17.77
N ARG A 66 19.96 29.29 16.93
CA ARG A 66 19.06 29.47 15.78
C ARG A 66 19.25 28.37 14.73
N GLU A 67 20.48 28.00 14.42
CA GLU A 67 20.76 26.91 13.47
C GLU A 67 20.28 25.57 14.03
N ALA A 68 20.54 25.29 15.30
CA ALA A 68 20.05 24.09 15.97
C ALA A 68 18.52 24.00 15.94
N ALA A 69 17.82 25.08 16.27
CA ALA A 69 16.35 25.14 16.21
C ALA A 69 15.80 24.90 14.78
N ASN A 70 16.49 25.44 13.77
CA ASN A 70 16.12 25.21 12.37
C ASN A 70 16.35 23.75 11.93
N LEU A 71 17.43 23.10 12.39
CA LEU A 71 17.70 21.68 12.13
C LEU A 71 16.62 20.79 12.74
N ILE A 72 16.22 21.05 13.99
CA ILE A 72 15.13 20.34 14.67
C ILE A 72 13.83 20.48 13.87
N THR A 73 13.48 21.71 13.47
CA THR A 73 12.29 21.98 12.67
C THR A 73 12.30 21.21 11.35
N LEU A 74 13.43 21.25 10.63
CA LEU A 74 13.59 20.54 9.37
C LEU A 74 13.51 19.01 9.54
N ASN A 75 14.09 18.46 10.61
CA ASN A 75 14.02 17.04 10.92
C ASN A 75 12.59 16.58 11.21
N ASN A 76 11.80 17.39 11.93
CA ASN A 76 10.38 17.10 12.17
C ASN A 76 9.56 17.10 10.88
N ILE A 77 9.83 18.03 9.96
CA ILE A 77 9.18 18.05 8.64
C ILE A 77 9.51 16.77 7.86
N ILE A 78 10.78 16.39 7.83
CA ILE A 78 11.24 15.15 7.17
C ILE A 78 10.59 13.92 7.81
N GLN A 79 10.52 13.86 9.14
CA GLN A 79 9.90 12.76 9.86
C GLN A 79 8.42 12.60 9.50
N ASN A 80 7.68 13.71 9.40
CA ASN A 80 6.28 13.68 9.01
C ASN A 80 6.10 13.14 7.58
N HIS A 81 6.93 13.59 6.63
CA HIS A 81 6.89 13.07 5.25
C HIS A 81 7.26 11.59 5.19
N LYS A 82 8.28 11.17 5.95
CA LYS A 82 8.68 9.77 6.08
C LYS A 82 7.52 8.89 6.56
N GLN A 83 6.85 9.28 7.65
CA GLN A 83 5.69 8.55 8.19
C GLN A 83 4.54 8.46 7.18
N GLN A 84 4.31 9.52 6.39
CA GLN A 84 3.29 9.48 5.34
C GLN A 84 3.58 8.37 4.31
N HIS A 85 4.84 8.22 3.89
CA HIS A 85 5.22 7.16 2.96
C HIS A 85 5.15 5.77 3.60
N GLU A 86 5.51 5.63 4.88
CA GLU A 86 5.36 4.37 5.62
C GLU A 86 3.89 3.93 5.68
N ILE A 87 2.97 4.82 6.07
CA ILE A 87 1.54 4.55 6.13
C ILE A 87 1.01 4.16 4.75
N THR A 88 1.45 4.87 3.71
CA THR A 88 1.02 4.60 2.33
C THR A 88 1.55 3.24 1.86
N PHE A 89 2.81 2.93 2.11
CA PHE A 89 3.43 1.63 1.87
C PHE A 89 2.62 0.51 2.53
N LEU A 90 2.34 0.62 3.84
CA LEU A 90 1.63 -0.41 4.59
C LEU A 90 0.22 -0.65 4.03
N LYS A 91 -0.50 0.43 3.68
CA LYS A 91 -1.85 0.32 3.10
C LYS A 91 -1.83 -0.39 1.74
N LEU A 92 -0.89 -0.03 0.87
CA LEU A 92 -0.75 -0.64 -0.45
C LEU A 92 -0.31 -2.10 -0.33
N TYR A 93 0.69 -2.39 0.52
CA TYR A 93 1.18 -3.74 0.78
C TYR A 93 0.05 -4.66 1.27
N MET A 94 -0.72 -4.20 2.25
CA MET A 94 -1.84 -4.93 2.81
C MET A 94 -2.91 -5.25 1.76
N TYR A 95 -3.30 -4.27 0.94
CA TYR A 95 -4.28 -4.52 -0.13
C TYR A 95 -3.75 -5.50 -1.17
N GLN A 96 -2.51 -5.31 -1.61
CA GLN A 96 -1.85 -6.15 -2.60
C GLN A 96 -1.78 -7.60 -2.11
N TYR A 97 -1.37 -7.79 -0.85
CA TYR A 97 -1.28 -9.10 -0.21
C TYR A 97 -2.65 -9.79 -0.17
N VAL A 98 -3.67 -9.12 0.37
CA VAL A 98 -5.01 -9.69 0.52
C VAL A 98 -5.61 -10.04 -0.84
N SER A 99 -5.52 -9.13 -1.82
CA SER A 99 -6.04 -9.35 -3.16
C SER A 99 -5.33 -10.52 -3.86
N MET A 100 -4.01 -10.62 -3.73
CA MET A 100 -3.24 -11.73 -4.29
C MET A 100 -3.62 -13.08 -3.67
N LYS A 101 -3.78 -13.15 -2.35
CA LYS A 101 -4.18 -14.40 -1.67
C LYS A 101 -5.57 -14.84 -2.08
N PHE A 102 -6.54 -13.94 -2.12
CA PHE A 102 -7.89 -14.29 -2.58
C PHE A 102 -7.93 -14.66 -4.06
N PHE A 103 -7.20 -13.93 -4.91
CA PHE A 103 -7.07 -14.28 -6.31
C PHE A 103 -6.59 -15.73 -6.48
N ILE A 104 -5.53 -16.14 -5.77
CA ILE A 104 -5.01 -17.52 -5.83
C ILE A 104 -6.04 -18.53 -5.33
N ILE A 105 -6.64 -18.31 -4.15
CA ILE A 105 -7.59 -19.24 -3.54
C ILE A 105 -8.79 -19.47 -4.47
N PHE A 106 -9.42 -18.40 -4.95
CA PHE A 106 -10.59 -18.51 -5.81
C PHE A 106 -10.24 -18.99 -7.22
N SER A 107 -9.02 -18.75 -7.72
CA SER A 107 -8.55 -19.35 -8.97
C SER A 107 -8.48 -20.86 -8.88
N ILE A 108 -7.94 -21.40 -7.77
CA ILE A 108 -7.88 -22.84 -7.52
C ILE A 108 -9.29 -23.42 -7.41
N LEU A 109 -10.18 -22.78 -6.64
CA LEU A 109 -11.56 -23.24 -6.50
C LEU A 109 -12.32 -23.21 -7.83
N SER A 110 -12.15 -22.17 -8.64
CA SER A 110 -12.71 -22.09 -9.99
C SER A 110 -12.17 -23.23 -10.87
N ALA A 111 -10.85 -23.45 -10.89
CA ALA A 111 -10.23 -24.53 -11.67
C ALA A 111 -10.76 -25.93 -11.28
N LEU A 112 -10.95 -26.20 -9.98
CA LEU A 112 -11.54 -27.44 -9.50
C LEU A 112 -12.99 -27.62 -9.98
N THR A 113 -13.80 -26.55 -9.95
CA THR A 113 -15.17 -26.64 -10.47
C THR A 113 -15.21 -26.84 -11.99
N VAL A 114 -14.32 -26.19 -12.74
CA VAL A 114 -14.17 -26.41 -14.20
C VAL A 114 -13.76 -27.84 -14.49
N PHE A 115 -12.85 -28.41 -13.72
CA PHE A 115 -12.43 -29.80 -13.89
C PHE A 115 -13.62 -30.77 -13.75
N VAL A 116 -14.45 -30.60 -12.71
CA VAL A 116 -15.66 -31.40 -12.50
C VAL A 116 -16.66 -31.20 -13.64
N ILE A 117 -16.89 -29.95 -14.07
CA ILE A 117 -17.78 -29.62 -15.20
C ILE A 117 -17.28 -30.26 -16.50
N THR A 118 -15.98 -30.24 -16.74
CA THR A 118 -15.37 -30.80 -17.96
C THR A 118 -15.44 -32.32 -17.97
N HIS A 119 -15.23 -32.96 -16.81
CA HIS A 119 -15.29 -34.41 -16.69
C HIS A 119 -16.71 -34.96 -16.86
N SER A 120 -17.72 -34.34 -16.22
CA SER A 120 -19.11 -34.78 -16.34
C SER A 120 -19.83 -34.22 -17.59
N GLY A 121 -19.32 -33.15 -18.17
CA GLY A 121 -19.98 -32.39 -19.23
C GLY A 121 -21.02 -31.41 -18.69
N TRP A 122 -21.10 -30.22 -19.30
CA TRP A 122 -21.96 -29.12 -18.83
C TRP A 122 -23.42 -29.53 -18.62
N GLN A 123 -24.00 -30.35 -19.49
CA GLN A 123 -25.41 -30.74 -19.37
C GLN A 123 -25.66 -31.68 -18.18
N HIS A 124 -24.69 -32.49 -17.78
CA HIS A 124 -24.86 -33.51 -16.74
C HIS A 124 -24.36 -33.08 -15.37
N THR A 125 -23.63 -31.97 -15.27
CA THR A 125 -23.22 -31.40 -13.98
C THR A 125 -24.38 -30.72 -13.26
N SER A 126 -24.44 -30.87 -11.93
CA SER A 126 -25.46 -30.25 -11.10
C SER A 126 -25.44 -28.72 -11.19
N SER A 127 -26.62 -28.09 -11.08
CA SER A 127 -26.77 -26.63 -11.05
C SER A 127 -25.99 -25.97 -9.93
N TYR A 128 -25.75 -26.69 -8.83
CA TYR A 128 -24.92 -26.23 -7.72
C TYR A 128 -23.46 -25.98 -8.11
N VAL A 129 -22.82 -26.96 -8.76
CA VAL A 129 -21.41 -26.84 -9.18
C VAL A 129 -21.23 -25.76 -10.23
N LYS A 130 -22.18 -25.63 -11.17
CA LYS A 130 -22.20 -24.54 -12.15
C LYS A 130 -22.27 -23.16 -11.48
N THR A 131 -23.08 -23.04 -10.42
CA THR A 131 -23.22 -21.78 -9.67
C THR A 131 -21.95 -21.44 -8.91
N LEU A 132 -21.33 -22.43 -8.25
CA LEU A 132 -20.03 -22.25 -7.59
C LEU A 132 -18.94 -21.82 -8.58
N PHE A 133 -18.89 -22.44 -9.76
CA PHE A 133 -17.96 -22.05 -10.81
C PHE A 133 -18.12 -20.56 -11.19
N LEU A 134 -19.35 -20.10 -11.41
CA LEU A 134 -19.61 -18.70 -11.74
C LEU A 134 -19.23 -17.75 -10.60
N ILE A 135 -19.56 -18.10 -9.35
CA ILE A 135 -19.21 -17.30 -8.17
C ILE A 135 -17.69 -17.19 -8.02
N PHE A 136 -16.97 -18.31 -8.04
CA PHE A 136 -15.51 -18.31 -7.89
C PHE A 136 -14.84 -17.58 -9.05
N THR A 137 -15.32 -17.75 -10.28
CA THR A 137 -14.79 -17.02 -11.43
C THR A 137 -15.02 -15.52 -11.33
N ALA A 138 -16.19 -15.08 -10.86
CA ALA A 138 -16.48 -13.66 -10.64
C ALA A 138 -15.56 -13.07 -9.55
N ILE A 139 -15.39 -13.78 -8.43
CA ILE A 139 -14.54 -13.33 -7.32
C ILE A 139 -13.05 -13.31 -7.74
N THR A 140 -12.58 -14.36 -8.44
CA THR A 140 -11.23 -14.40 -9.01
C THR A 140 -11.01 -13.23 -9.95
N SER A 141 -11.98 -12.94 -10.84
CA SER A 141 -11.89 -11.82 -11.76
C SER A 141 -11.84 -10.49 -11.02
N PHE A 142 -12.65 -10.31 -9.97
CA PHE A 142 -12.63 -9.11 -9.13
C PHE A 142 -11.26 -8.87 -8.50
N PHE A 143 -10.68 -9.88 -7.83
CA PHE A 143 -9.37 -9.73 -7.19
C PHE A 143 -8.21 -9.70 -8.19
N GLY A 144 -8.33 -10.35 -9.35
CA GLY A 144 -7.35 -10.25 -10.43
C GLY A 144 -7.32 -8.86 -11.06
N LEU A 145 -8.50 -8.30 -11.34
CA LEU A 145 -8.64 -6.95 -11.88
C LEU A 145 -8.23 -5.89 -10.87
N SER A 146 -8.52 -6.07 -9.59
CA SER A 146 -8.08 -5.12 -8.56
C SER A 146 -6.55 -5.02 -8.50
N LEU A 147 -5.84 -6.13 -8.57
CA LEU A 147 -4.37 -6.16 -8.64
C LEU A 147 -3.80 -5.45 -9.87
N SER A 148 -4.53 -5.46 -11.00
CA SER A 148 -4.10 -4.82 -12.25
C SER A 148 -4.45 -3.33 -12.34
N THR A 149 -5.55 -2.91 -11.70
CA THR A 149 -6.07 -1.54 -11.79
C THR A 149 -5.28 -0.58 -10.91
N PHE A 150 -4.89 -1.06 -9.74
CA PHE A 150 -4.04 -0.34 -8.83
C PHE A 150 -2.61 -0.83 -9.09
N ASP A 151 -1.73 0.06 -9.56
CA ASP A 151 -0.32 -0.27 -9.80
C ASP A 151 0.43 -0.31 -8.45
N GLN A 152 -0.01 -1.22 -7.59
CA GLN A 152 0.35 -1.27 -6.19
C GLN A 152 1.79 -1.69 -6.01
N LYS A 153 2.35 -2.47 -6.93
CA LYS A 153 3.76 -2.85 -6.88
C LYS A 153 4.66 -1.63 -7.02
N ASP A 154 4.38 -0.77 -7.99
CA ASP A 154 5.11 0.48 -8.17
C ASP A 154 4.88 1.43 -6.99
N GLY A 155 3.64 1.54 -6.51
CA GLY A 155 3.33 2.34 -5.32
C GLY A 155 4.07 1.87 -4.06
N ILE A 156 4.08 0.56 -3.79
CA ILE A 156 4.82 -0.07 -2.68
C ILE A 156 6.31 0.24 -2.83
N HIS A 157 6.89 -0.01 -4.01
CA HIS A 157 8.31 0.21 -4.24
C HIS A 157 8.71 1.68 -4.05
N ARG A 158 7.96 2.61 -4.67
CA ARG A 158 8.26 4.05 -4.59
C ARG A 158 8.07 4.62 -3.20
N ASN A 159 7.02 4.23 -2.48
CA ASN A 159 6.83 4.68 -1.09
C ASN A 159 7.91 4.10 -0.16
N GLY A 160 8.30 2.84 -0.34
CA GLY A 160 9.43 2.25 0.40
C GLY A 160 10.75 2.97 0.10
N GLN A 161 11.02 3.28 -1.17
CA GLN A 161 12.21 4.03 -1.57
C GLN A 161 12.21 5.47 -1.03
N ALA A 162 11.07 6.16 -1.10
CA ALA A 162 10.91 7.49 -0.53
C ALA A 162 11.17 7.49 0.98
N PHE A 163 10.66 6.50 1.69
CA PHE A 163 10.92 6.30 3.12
C PHE A 163 12.41 6.14 3.43
N ILE A 164 13.14 5.30 2.67
CA ILE A 164 14.62 5.16 2.77
C ILE A 164 15.31 6.51 2.50
N ASN A 165 14.87 7.24 1.47
CA ASN A 165 15.50 8.49 1.08
C ASN A 165 15.32 9.57 2.16
N TYR A 166 14.15 9.67 2.78
CA TYR A 166 13.93 10.57 3.91
C TYR A 166 14.78 10.18 5.13
N ASP A 167 14.92 8.89 5.43
CA ASP A 167 15.85 8.41 6.48
C ASP A 167 17.29 8.87 6.23
N ASN A 168 17.74 8.80 4.98
CA ASN A 168 19.08 9.29 4.60
C ASN A 168 19.22 10.81 4.72
N LEU A 169 18.14 11.58 4.53
CA LEU A 169 18.16 13.02 4.80
C LEU A 169 18.26 13.32 6.30
N GLN A 170 17.56 12.56 7.16
CA GLN A 170 17.69 12.68 8.62
C GLN A 170 19.12 12.41 9.06
N LYS A 171 19.77 11.36 8.54
CA LYS A 171 21.20 11.09 8.79
C LYS A 171 22.12 12.25 8.43
N GLN A 172 21.87 12.92 7.30
CA GLN A 172 22.65 14.10 6.91
C GLN A 172 22.51 15.23 7.93
N LEU A 173 21.30 15.47 8.45
CA LEU A 173 21.07 16.48 9.48
C LEU A 173 21.73 16.13 10.80
N VAL A 174 21.62 14.88 11.24
CA VAL A 174 22.26 14.37 12.47
C VAL A 174 23.77 14.44 12.37
N ASN A 175 24.36 13.97 11.27
CA ASN A 175 25.81 14.04 11.04
C ASN A 175 26.31 15.49 11.08
N TYR A 176 25.60 16.39 10.40
CA TYR A 176 25.99 17.80 10.40
C TYR A 176 25.82 18.45 11.77
N CYS A 177 24.75 18.12 12.51
CA CYS A 177 24.57 18.60 13.88
C CYS A 177 25.75 18.17 14.77
N ALA A 178 26.20 16.92 14.65
CA ALA A 178 27.29 16.37 15.46
C ALA A 178 28.69 16.86 15.04
N THR A 179 28.94 17.07 13.74
CA THR A 179 30.32 17.25 13.23
C THR A 179 30.55 18.57 12.49
N GLY A 180 29.49 19.26 12.06
CA GLY A 180 29.57 20.38 11.13
C GLY A 180 30.05 20.02 9.72
N THR A 181 30.13 18.73 9.39
CA THR A 181 30.54 18.22 8.07
C THR A 181 29.42 17.48 7.37
N ASP A 182 29.56 17.22 6.06
CA ASP A 182 28.67 16.33 5.34
C ASP A 182 29.02 14.85 5.58
N ILE A 183 28.27 13.95 4.92
CA ILE A 183 28.44 12.50 5.07
C ILE A 183 29.77 11.96 4.50
N GLU A 184 30.46 12.76 3.67
CA GLU A 184 31.78 12.42 3.12
C GLU A 184 32.91 12.97 4.00
N GLY A 185 32.58 13.77 5.02
CA GLY A 185 33.51 14.42 5.94
C GLY A 185 33.97 15.80 5.47
N ASP A 186 33.39 16.32 4.38
CA ASP A 186 33.75 17.63 3.87
C ASP A 186 33.04 18.74 4.66
N SER A 187 33.74 19.86 4.85
CA SER A 187 33.15 21.02 5.51
C SER A 187 32.05 21.62 4.64
N ILE A 188 30.86 21.79 5.23
CA ILE A 188 29.70 22.35 4.56
C ILE A 188 29.13 23.50 5.39
N SER A 189 28.71 24.58 4.74
CA SER A 189 28.00 25.67 5.42
C SER A 189 26.56 25.23 5.77
N PHE A 190 26.02 25.75 6.87
CA PHE A 190 24.62 25.51 7.27
C PHE A 190 23.64 25.81 6.12
N THR A 191 23.77 26.96 5.47
CA THR A 191 22.88 27.36 4.37
C THR A 191 22.90 26.38 3.20
N LYS A 192 24.08 25.87 2.83
CA LYS A 192 24.23 24.89 1.74
C LYS A 192 23.62 23.54 2.11
N LEU A 193 23.83 23.06 3.34
CA LEU A 193 23.17 21.85 3.83
C LEU A 193 21.65 22.03 3.86
N TYR A 194 21.17 23.07 4.54
CA TYR A 194 19.75 23.33 4.76
C TYR A 194 18.99 23.43 3.44
N SER A 195 19.49 24.24 2.50
CA SER A 195 18.90 24.36 1.17
C SER A 195 18.98 23.07 0.35
N GLY A 196 20.08 22.32 0.46
CA GLY A 196 20.25 21.02 -0.20
C GLY A 196 19.25 19.97 0.29
N VAL A 197 19.07 19.87 1.61
CA VAL A 197 18.10 18.95 2.23
C VAL A 197 16.67 19.39 1.91
N MET A 198 16.35 20.68 1.98
CA MET A 198 15.04 21.21 1.58
C MET A 198 14.72 20.89 0.11
N LYS A 199 15.69 21.07 -0.79
CA LYS A 199 15.53 20.75 -2.21
C LYS A 199 15.27 19.26 -2.41
N LYS A 200 16.08 18.38 -1.83
CA LYS A 200 15.89 16.92 -1.91
C LYS A 200 14.54 16.49 -1.30
N SER A 201 14.16 17.08 -0.17
CA SER A 201 12.85 16.84 0.47
C SER A 201 11.70 17.23 -0.46
N ALA A 202 11.78 18.39 -1.13
CA ALA A 202 10.77 18.81 -2.11
C ALA A 202 10.73 17.90 -3.34
N GLU A 203 11.87 17.40 -3.82
CA GLU A 203 11.94 16.43 -4.92
C GLU A 203 11.35 15.06 -4.55
N LEU A 204 11.47 14.66 -3.28
CA LEU A 204 10.90 13.41 -2.76
C LEU A 204 9.41 13.52 -2.41
N HIS A 205 8.90 14.74 -2.23
CA HIS A 205 7.53 15.03 -1.84
C HIS A 205 6.57 14.88 -3.04
N ASP A 206 6.44 13.64 -3.51
CA ASP A 206 5.46 13.24 -4.50
C ASP A 206 4.53 12.18 -3.90
N PHE A 207 3.27 12.15 -4.35
CA PHE A 207 2.26 11.23 -3.85
C PHE A 207 2.15 10.02 -4.76
N TYR A 208 2.82 8.92 -4.38
CA TYR A 208 2.90 7.71 -5.19
C TYR A 208 1.66 6.82 -5.03
N LEU A 209 0.53 7.26 -5.60
CA LEU A 209 -0.63 6.43 -5.91
C LEU A 209 -0.81 6.37 -7.43
N ASN A 210 -0.21 5.35 -8.06
CA ASN A 210 -0.38 5.12 -9.48
C ASN A 210 -1.65 4.31 -9.73
N PHE A 211 -2.51 4.86 -10.58
CA PHE A 211 -3.63 4.15 -11.18
C PHE A 211 -3.28 3.85 -12.62
N ASP A 212 -3.64 2.67 -13.14
CA ASP A 212 -3.49 2.42 -14.57
C ASP A 212 -4.38 3.40 -15.36
N LYS A 213 -3.74 4.41 -15.95
CA LYS A 213 -4.39 5.50 -16.71
C LYS A 213 -5.19 4.97 -17.92
N LYS A 214 -4.94 3.74 -18.37
CA LYS A 214 -5.73 3.12 -19.45
C LYS A 214 -7.11 2.67 -19.01
N ASN A 215 -7.30 2.42 -17.71
CA ASN A 215 -8.54 1.84 -17.17
C ASN A 215 -9.40 2.85 -16.40
N ILE A 216 -8.89 4.07 -16.16
CA ILE A 216 -9.62 5.14 -15.47
C ILE A 216 -9.64 6.38 -16.37
N ASP A 217 -10.80 6.72 -16.93
CA ASP A 217 -11.02 8.00 -17.63
C ASP A 217 -11.02 9.15 -16.63
N THR A 218 -9.82 9.61 -16.30
CA THR A 218 -9.58 10.69 -15.34
C THR A 218 -9.96 12.07 -15.87
N LYS A 219 -10.34 12.21 -17.15
CA LYS A 219 -10.59 13.53 -17.76
C LYS A 219 -11.76 14.29 -17.15
N ASN A 220 -12.70 13.62 -16.48
CA ASN A 220 -13.91 14.23 -15.93
C ASN A 220 -14.10 14.02 -14.41
N LEU A 221 -13.17 13.33 -13.73
CA LEU A 221 -13.38 12.90 -12.34
C LEU A 221 -13.11 14.01 -11.30
N PHE A 222 -12.40 15.07 -11.68
CA PHE A 222 -12.03 16.18 -10.78
C PHE A 222 -12.41 17.57 -11.33
N ASP A 223 -13.28 17.65 -12.33
CA ASP A 223 -13.76 18.93 -12.83
C ASP A 223 -14.81 19.53 -11.89
N TYR A 224 -14.34 20.16 -10.82
CA TYR A 224 -15.15 20.86 -9.81
C TYR A 224 -15.81 22.15 -10.33
N LYS A 225 -15.90 22.38 -11.66
CA LYS A 225 -16.53 23.57 -12.25
C LYS A 225 -17.91 23.31 -12.87
N LYS A 226 -18.64 22.29 -12.42
CA LYS A 226 -20.00 22.04 -12.92
C LYS A 226 -21.04 21.84 -11.82
N LYS A 227 -21.20 22.86 -10.97
CA LYS A 227 -22.43 23.11 -10.20
C LYS A 227 -22.45 24.58 -9.79
N ASP A 228 -22.89 25.44 -10.69
CA ASP A 228 -23.40 26.79 -10.37
C ASP A 228 -24.26 27.36 -11.52
N GLN A 229 -24.87 26.49 -12.35
CA GLN A 229 -25.92 26.87 -13.29
C GLN A 229 -26.85 25.67 -13.51
N GLU A 230 -27.84 25.53 -12.64
CA GLU A 230 -29.22 25.07 -12.95
C GLU A 230 -30.13 25.44 -11.77
#